data_AF-A0A950EI19-F1
#
_entry.id   AF-A0A950EI19-F1
#
_cell.length_a   1.000
_cell.length_b   1.000
_cell.length_c   1.000
_cell.angle_alpha   90.00
_cell.angle_beta   90.00
_cell.angle_gamma   90.00
#
_symmetry.space_group_name_H-M   'P 1'
#
loop_
_entity.id
_entity.type
_entity.pdbx_description
1 polymer ?
#
loop_
_entity_poly.entity_id
_entity_poly.type
_entity_poly.pdbx_seq_one_letter_code
_entity_poly.pdbx_strand_id
1 'polypeptide(L)'
;RRPRQVKVRIPAGVDDGQRIRLKGRGGAGRNGGPAGDLYVVVHVAPHELFKRSGKDLLLSVPVTFPEAALGAEIKVPTLDGGPVTLRIPGGTRSGRTFRVKGRGVPLSKGAGDLLVTTEVAVPARLTAEQREAVETLAESTKESPRAHLGV
;
A
#
# COMPACT_ATOMS: atom_id res chain seq x y z
N ARG A 1 12.19 -36.81 -21.31
CA ARG A 1 11.20 -36.46 -20.25
C ARG A 1 10.00 -35.80 -20.94
N ARG A 2 8.78 -36.34 -20.81
CA ARG A 2 7.59 -35.64 -21.32
C ARG A 2 7.22 -34.50 -20.36
N PRO A 3 6.92 -33.29 -20.85
CA PRO A 3 6.42 -32.21 -20.00
C PRO A 3 5.10 -32.65 -19.35
N ARG A 4 4.94 -32.35 -18.06
CA ARG A 4 3.72 -32.65 -17.29
C ARG A 4 3.07 -31.32 -16.91
N GLN A 5 1.78 -31.18 -17.19
CA GLN A 5 0.99 -30.05 -16.71
C GLN A 5 0.35 -30.41 -15.37
N VAL A 6 0.39 -29.47 -14.42
CA VAL A 6 -0.22 -29.64 -13.10
C VAL A 6 -1.09 -28.43 -12.81
N LYS A 7 -2.38 -28.66 -12.54
CA LYS A 7 -3.28 -27.60 -12.07
C LYS A 7 -3.03 -27.37 -10.58
N VAL A 8 -2.80 -26.11 -10.22
CA VAL A 8 -2.51 -25.69 -8.85
C VAL A 8 -3.53 -24.63 -8.45
N ARG A 9 -4.17 -24.81 -7.29
CA ARG A 9 -5.04 -23.78 -6.72
C ARG A 9 -4.19 -22.90 -5.79
N ILE A 10 -4.08 -21.62 -6.12
CA ILE A 10 -3.43 -20.63 -5.26
C ILE A 10 -4.48 -20.04 -4.32
N PRO A 11 -4.34 -20.18 -2.99
CA PRO A 11 -5.27 -19.58 -2.04
C PRO A 11 -5.24 -18.05 -2.10
N ALA A 12 -6.36 -17.41 -1.74
CA ALA A 12 -6.39 -15.96 -1.55
C ALA A 12 -5.47 -15.56 -0.38
N GLY A 13 -4.74 -14.46 -0.56
CA GLY A 13 -3.89 -13.90 0.48
C GLY A 13 -2.55 -14.62 0.67
N VAL A 14 -2.09 -15.42 -0.30
CA VAL A 14 -0.74 -16.02 -0.22
C VAL A 14 0.34 -14.95 -0.10
N ASP A 15 1.30 -15.16 0.80
CA ASP A 15 2.45 -14.27 0.98
C ASP A 15 3.54 -14.54 -0.07
N ASP A 16 4.42 -13.56 -0.26
CA ASP A 16 5.64 -13.76 -1.03
C ASP A 16 6.52 -14.84 -0.38
N GLY A 17 7.10 -15.71 -1.20
CA GLY A 17 7.90 -16.85 -0.76
C GLY A 17 7.08 -18.03 -0.21
N GLN A 18 5.75 -17.95 -0.16
CA GLN A 18 4.93 -19.02 0.38
C GLN A 18 5.05 -20.31 -0.46
N ARG A 19 5.23 -21.44 0.22
CA ARG A 19 5.41 -22.77 -0.38
C ARG A 19 4.11 -23.56 -0.38
N ILE A 20 3.63 -23.91 -1.57
CA ILE A 20 2.44 -24.76 -1.76
C ILE A 20 2.90 -26.17 -2.15
N ARG A 21 2.53 -27.17 -1.34
CA ARG A 21 2.90 -28.57 -1.55
C ARG A 21 1.83 -29.33 -2.35
N LEU A 22 2.25 -29.99 -3.41
CA LEU A 22 1.43 -30.86 -4.24
C LEU A 22 1.90 -32.31 -4.06
N LYS A 23 1.19 -33.03 -3.19
CA LYS A 23 1.55 -34.40 -2.79
C LYS A 23 1.56 -35.33 -4.00
N GLY A 24 2.65 -36.09 -4.18
CA GLY A 24 2.78 -37.10 -5.24
C GLY A 24 2.85 -36.54 -6.67
N ARG A 25 3.04 -35.22 -6.84
CA ARG A 25 3.18 -34.57 -8.16
C ARG A 25 4.64 -34.33 -8.58
N GLY A 26 5.60 -34.79 -7.78
CA GLY A 26 7.02 -34.64 -8.01
C GLY A 26 7.62 -35.67 -8.97
N GLY A 27 8.91 -35.94 -8.80
CA GLY A 27 9.63 -36.97 -9.57
C GLY A 27 9.09 -38.37 -9.31
N ALA A 28 9.26 -39.28 -10.28
CA ALA A 28 8.96 -40.69 -10.08
C ALA A 28 9.84 -41.27 -8.96
N GLY A 29 9.27 -42.15 -8.13
CA GLY A 29 10.02 -42.88 -7.13
C GLY A 29 10.94 -43.93 -7.76
N ARG A 30 11.94 -44.39 -6.99
CA ARG A 30 12.83 -45.50 -7.40
C ARG A 30 12.25 -46.83 -6.91
N ASN A 31 12.52 -47.92 -7.63
CA ASN A 31 12.19 -49.31 -7.23
C ASN A 31 10.72 -49.51 -6.78
N GLY A 32 9.76 -48.94 -7.51
CA GLY A 32 8.33 -49.03 -7.16
C GLY A 32 7.88 -48.11 -6.02
N GLY A 33 8.76 -47.25 -5.51
CA GLY A 33 8.43 -46.25 -4.50
C GLY A 33 7.46 -45.17 -4.99
N PRO A 34 6.74 -44.50 -4.07
CA PRO A 34 5.80 -43.44 -4.43
C PRO A 34 6.51 -42.26 -5.10
N ALA A 35 5.75 -41.51 -5.91
CA ALA A 35 6.24 -40.24 -6.46
C ALA A 35 6.54 -39.23 -5.34
N GLY A 36 7.56 -38.40 -5.54
CA GLY A 36 7.87 -37.29 -4.65
C GLY A 36 6.82 -36.18 -4.70
N ASP A 37 7.06 -35.10 -3.95
CA ASP A 37 6.17 -33.94 -3.93
C ASP A 37 6.69 -32.83 -4.86
N LEU A 38 5.77 -32.02 -5.40
CA LEU A 38 6.09 -30.79 -6.10
C LEU A 38 5.83 -29.61 -5.17
N TYR A 39 6.81 -28.73 -4.99
CA TYR A 39 6.65 -27.47 -4.28
C TYR A 39 6.55 -26.33 -5.27
N VAL A 40 5.52 -25.51 -5.12
CA VAL A 40 5.38 -24.23 -5.83
C VAL A 40 5.72 -23.12 -4.84
N VAL A 41 6.70 -22.29 -5.18
CA VAL A 41 7.04 -21.09 -4.41
C VAL A 41 6.40 -19.90 -5.10
N VAL A 42 5.59 -19.15 -4.37
CA VAL A 42 4.92 -17.96 -4.89
C VAL A 42 5.89 -16.78 -4.81
N HIS A 43 6.00 -16.02 -5.90
CA HIS A 43 6.69 -14.74 -5.92
C HIS A 43 5.69 -13.64 -6.29
N VAL A 44 5.50 -12.68 -5.38
CA VAL A 44 4.58 -11.56 -5.58
C VAL A 44 5.36 -10.42 -6.22
N ALA A 45 4.94 -9.99 -7.40
CA ALA A 45 5.54 -8.85 -8.07
C ALA A 45 5.30 -7.55 -7.28
N PRO A 46 6.28 -6.64 -7.20
CA PRO A 46 6.07 -5.30 -6.67
C PRO A 46 4.94 -4.60 -7.40
N HIS A 47 4.09 -3.88 -6.66
CA HIS A 47 3.02 -3.07 -7.22
C HIS A 47 3.44 -1.59 -7.20
N GLU A 48 3.06 -0.83 -8.22
CA GLU A 48 3.46 0.58 -8.37
C GLU A 48 2.96 1.47 -7.21
N LEU A 49 1.69 1.30 -6.84
CA LEU A 49 1.04 2.09 -5.79
C LEU A 49 1.08 1.44 -4.40
N PHE A 50 0.82 0.13 -4.30
CA PHE A 50 0.59 -0.54 -3.03
C PHE A 50 1.81 -1.31 -2.55
N LYS A 51 2.14 -1.17 -1.26
CA LYS A 51 3.06 -2.08 -0.59
C LYS A 51 2.26 -2.98 0.34
N ARG A 52 2.55 -4.28 0.34
CA ARG A 52 1.90 -5.22 1.25
C ARG A 52 2.68 -5.29 2.57
N SER A 53 1.95 -5.18 3.69
CA SER A 53 2.47 -5.40 5.04
C SER A 53 1.59 -6.42 5.75
N GLY A 54 1.98 -7.69 5.70
CA GLY A 54 1.15 -8.79 6.17
C GLY A 54 -0.17 -8.84 5.39
N LYS A 55 -1.29 -8.62 6.09
CA LYS A 55 -2.64 -8.58 5.49
C LYS A 55 -3.05 -7.18 5.01
N ASP A 56 -2.33 -6.15 5.43
CA ASP A 56 -2.69 -4.76 5.14
C ASP A 56 -1.96 -4.26 3.89
N LEU A 57 -2.56 -3.28 3.24
CA LEU A 57 -1.95 -2.56 2.11
C LEU A 57 -1.54 -1.17 2.58
N LEU A 58 -0.36 -0.73 2.17
CA LEU A 58 0.16 0.60 2.43
C LEU A 58 0.09 1.41 1.13
N LEU A 59 -0.40 2.63 1.22
CA LEU A 59 -0.49 3.57 0.12
C LEU A 59 -0.02 4.95 0.61
N SER A 60 0.98 5.54 -0.04
CA SER A 60 1.33 6.95 0.14
C SER A 60 0.49 7.79 -0.81
N VAL A 61 -0.20 8.81 -0.27
CA VAL A 61 -1.03 9.73 -1.06
C VAL A 61 -0.51 11.15 -0.90
N PRO A 62 -0.06 11.79 -1.99
CA PRO A 62 0.30 13.19 -1.95
C PRO A 62 -0.96 14.03 -1.75
N VAL A 63 -0.88 15.02 -0.86
CA VAL A 63 -1.94 15.99 -0.61
C VAL A 63 -1.37 17.39 -0.69
N THR A 64 -2.18 18.35 -1.10
CA THR A 64 -1.79 19.75 -1.12
C THR A 64 -1.76 20.32 0.30
N PHE A 65 -1.00 21.40 0.50
CA PHE A 65 -0.98 22.09 1.79
C PHE A 65 -2.37 22.59 2.23
N PRO A 66 -3.20 23.21 1.36
CA PRO A 66 -4.57 23.58 1.72
C PRO A 66 -5.44 22.39 2.15
N GLU A 67 -5.36 21.25 1.46
CA GLU A 67 -6.12 20.05 1.85
C GLU A 67 -5.72 19.54 3.24
N ALA A 68 -4.42 19.56 3.57
CA ALA A 68 -3.93 19.15 4.88
C ALA A 68 -4.31 20.17 5.98
N ALA A 69 -4.21 21.47 5.69
CA ALA A 69 -4.46 22.54 6.64
C ALA A 69 -5.95 22.75 6.91
N LEU A 70 -6.78 22.81 5.86
CA LEU A 70 -8.21 23.14 5.93
C LEU A 70 -9.10 21.89 6.01
N GLY A 71 -8.56 20.73 5.65
CA GLY A 71 -9.30 19.49 5.50
C GLY A 71 -9.86 19.33 4.08
N ALA A 72 -10.09 18.09 3.69
CA ALA A 72 -10.52 17.74 2.34
C ALA A 72 -11.20 16.37 2.30
N GLU A 73 -11.90 16.11 1.21
CA GLU A 73 -12.33 14.77 0.83
C GLU A 73 -11.63 14.39 -0.47
N ILE A 74 -10.77 13.37 -0.40
CA ILE A 74 -9.98 12.91 -1.55
C ILE A 74 -10.39 11.50 -1.95
N LYS A 75 -10.24 11.16 -3.23
CA LYS A 75 -10.44 9.79 -3.71
C LYS A 75 -9.11 9.05 -3.67
N VAL A 76 -9.09 7.89 -3.03
CA VAL A 76 -7.90 7.03 -2.98
C VAL A 76 -8.18 5.70 -3.69
N PRO A 77 -7.24 5.19 -4.50
CA PRO A 77 -7.40 3.91 -5.18
C PRO A 77 -7.40 2.76 -4.18
N THR A 78 -8.06 1.67 -4.54
CA THR A 78 -8.03 0.40 -3.81
C THR A 78 -7.57 -0.73 -4.73
N LEU A 79 -7.19 -1.86 -4.15
CA LEU A 79 -6.76 -3.03 -4.92
C LEU A 79 -7.90 -3.68 -5.73
N ASP A 80 -9.16 -3.57 -5.26
CA ASP A 80 -10.36 -4.12 -5.90
C ASP A 80 -10.98 -3.19 -6.97
N GLY A 81 -10.30 -2.10 -7.32
CA GLY A 81 -10.58 -1.28 -8.50
C GLY A 81 -11.56 -0.11 -8.31
N GLY A 82 -12.29 -0.05 -7.18
CA GLY A 82 -13.21 1.05 -6.89
C GLY A 82 -12.60 2.08 -5.93
N PRO A 83 -12.43 3.36 -6.31
CA PRO A 83 -11.88 4.36 -5.40
C PRO A 83 -12.79 4.56 -4.19
N VAL A 84 -12.19 4.86 -3.05
CA VAL A 84 -12.91 5.21 -1.81
C VAL A 84 -12.65 6.66 -1.44
N THR A 85 -13.66 7.33 -0.91
CA THR A 85 -13.50 8.69 -0.39
C THR A 85 -12.86 8.64 0.99
N LEU A 86 -11.71 9.29 1.13
CA LEU A 86 -11.01 9.49 2.39
C LEU A 86 -11.20 10.94 2.85
N ARG A 87 -11.77 11.12 4.05
CA ARG A 87 -11.91 12.43 4.68
C ARG A 87 -10.65 12.76 5.49
N ILE A 88 -10.00 13.84 5.11
CA ILE A 88 -8.84 14.41 5.78
C ILE A 88 -9.33 15.55 6.69
N PRO A 89 -9.16 15.44 8.02
CA PRO A 89 -9.45 16.54 8.93
C PRO A 89 -8.49 17.72 8.71
N GLY A 90 -8.95 18.94 8.95
CA GLY A 90 -8.06 20.11 9.00
C GLY A 90 -6.98 19.96 10.07
N GLY A 91 -5.81 20.52 9.82
CA GLY A 91 -4.62 20.37 10.67
C GLY A 91 -3.97 18.98 10.60
N THR A 92 -4.17 18.24 9.51
CA THR A 92 -3.52 16.94 9.31
C THR A 92 -2.01 17.13 9.07
N ARG A 93 -1.18 16.49 9.90
CA ARG A 93 0.27 16.51 9.74
C ARG A 93 0.73 15.62 8.58
N SER A 94 1.79 16.02 7.89
CA SER A 94 2.47 15.15 6.91
C SER A 94 2.94 13.86 7.60
N GLY A 95 2.83 12.73 6.90
CA GLY A 95 3.11 11.40 7.42
C GLY A 95 1.99 10.78 8.28
N ARG A 96 0.84 11.46 8.46
CA ARG A 96 -0.31 10.88 9.17
C ARG A 96 -0.87 9.71 8.36
N THR A 97 -1.10 8.58 9.03
CA THR A 97 -1.75 7.40 8.43
C THR A 97 -3.23 7.32 8.82
N PHE A 98 -4.08 7.12 7.82
CA PHE A 98 -5.51 6.86 7.94
C PHE A 98 -5.81 5.40 7.59
N ARG A 99 -6.81 4.83 8.26
CA ARG A 99 -7.19 3.43 8.09
C ARG A 99 -8.52 3.32 7.36
N VAL A 100 -8.51 2.68 6.19
CA VAL A 100 -9.71 2.28 5.47
C VAL A 100 -9.97 0.79 5.73
N LYS A 101 -11.00 0.53 6.53
CA LYS A 101 -11.32 -0.82 7.00
C LYS A 101 -11.73 -1.74 5.85
N GLY A 102 -11.18 -2.95 5.82
CA GLY A 102 -11.58 -4.03 4.90
C GLY A 102 -11.14 -3.85 3.45
N ARG A 103 -10.22 -2.92 3.17
CA ARG A 103 -9.69 -2.63 1.82
C ARG A 103 -8.22 -3.06 1.64
N GLY A 104 -7.75 -3.99 2.47
CA GLY A 104 -6.43 -4.62 2.36
C GLY A 104 -6.45 -5.90 1.52
N VAL A 105 -5.51 -6.82 1.79
CA VAL A 105 -5.40 -8.08 1.05
C VAL A 105 -6.59 -9.00 1.38
N PRO A 106 -7.25 -9.61 0.37
CA PRO A 106 -8.32 -10.58 0.61
C PRO A 106 -7.76 -11.88 1.20
N LEU A 107 -8.38 -12.35 2.28
CA LEU A 107 -8.01 -13.58 2.98
C LEU A 107 -9.14 -14.62 2.84
N SER A 108 -8.87 -15.84 3.31
CA SER A 108 -9.90 -16.90 3.40
C SER A 108 -11.08 -16.52 4.32
N LYS A 109 -10.82 -15.67 5.32
CA LYS A 109 -11.83 -15.10 6.21
C LYS A 109 -11.59 -13.59 6.35
N GLY A 110 -12.38 -12.80 5.62
CA GLY A 110 -12.30 -11.34 5.64
C GLY A 110 -11.16 -10.77 4.79
N ALA A 111 -10.77 -9.54 5.08
CA ALA A 111 -9.68 -8.82 4.43
C ALA A 111 -8.90 -8.02 5.48
N GLY A 112 -7.65 -7.66 5.15
CA GLY A 112 -6.94 -6.63 5.90
C GLY A 112 -7.49 -5.23 5.62
N ASP A 113 -6.75 -4.21 6.05
CA ASP A 113 -7.09 -2.81 5.89
C ASP A 113 -6.16 -2.11 4.88
N LEU A 114 -6.62 -0.98 4.34
CA LEU A 114 -5.79 -0.03 3.59
C LEU A 114 -5.26 1.02 4.58
N LEU A 115 -3.96 1.17 4.67
CA LEU A 115 -3.28 2.18 5.46
C LEU A 115 -2.78 3.27 4.51
N VAL A 116 -3.45 4.41 4.53
CA VAL A 116 -3.17 5.54 3.66
C VAL A 116 -2.35 6.56 4.41
N THR A 117 -1.09 6.74 4.02
CA THR A 117 -0.20 7.75 4.60
C THR A 117 -0.23 9.01 3.75
N THR A 118 -0.65 10.13 4.32
CA THR A 118 -0.71 11.41 3.59
C THR A 118 0.62 12.13 3.64
N GLU A 119 1.13 12.57 2.50
CA GLU A 119 2.37 13.32 2.38
C GLU A 119 2.09 14.69 1.75
N VAL A 120 2.45 15.77 2.43
CA VAL A 120 2.23 17.12 1.86
C VAL A 120 3.18 17.33 0.69
N ALA A 121 2.64 17.51 -0.50
CA ALA A 121 3.39 17.78 -1.71
C ALA A 121 3.70 19.28 -1.81
N VAL A 122 4.99 19.61 -1.95
CA VAL A 122 5.45 20.98 -2.17
C VAL A 122 5.70 21.16 -3.67
N PRO A 123 5.03 22.13 -4.34
CA PRO A 123 5.22 22.36 -5.76
C PRO A 123 6.64 22.88 -6.05
N ALA A 124 7.26 22.37 -7.12
CA ALA A 124 8.62 22.77 -7.51
C ALA A 124 8.67 24.18 -8.13
N ARG A 125 7.54 24.71 -8.61
CA ARG A 125 7.43 26.05 -9.22
C ARG A 125 6.12 26.68 -8.76
N LEU A 126 6.16 27.98 -8.51
CA LEU A 126 5.02 28.79 -8.11
C LEU A 126 4.72 29.83 -9.20
N THR A 127 3.44 30.06 -9.47
CA THR A 127 3.00 31.25 -10.20
C THR A 127 3.19 32.51 -9.35
N ALA A 128 3.06 33.70 -9.95
CA ALA A 128 3.12 34.96 -9.21
C ALA A 128 2.09 35.00 -8.08
N GLU A 129 0.83 34.66 -8.38
CA GLU A 129 -0.28 34.60 -7.42
C GLU A 129 -0.01 33.60 -6.28
N GLN A 130 0.50 32.40 -6.61
CA GLN A 130 0.83 31.39 -5.60
C GLN A 130 1.97 31.83 -4.69
N ARG A 131 2.97 32.55 -5.22
CA ARG A 131 4.07 33.09 -4.43
C ARG A 131 3.56 34.14 -3.44
N GLU A 132 2.77 35.10 -3.90
CA GLU A 132 2.19 36.15 -3.07
C GLU A 132 1.36 35.55 -1.91
N ALA A 133 0.55 34.53 -2.20
CA ALA A 133 -0.22 33.81 -1.18
C ALA A 133 0.68 33.11 -0.13
N VAL A 134 1.79 32.51 -0.57
CA VAL A 134 2.75 31.85 0.33
C VAL A 134 3.53 32.87 1.17
N GLU A 135 3.90 34.01 0.60
CA GLU A 135 4.55 35.12 1.33
C GLU A 135 3.62 35.68 2.41
N THR A 136 2.35 35.93 2.08
CA THR A 136 1.33 36.35 3.05
C THR A 136 1.17 35.34 4.19
N LEU A 137 1.14 34.04 3.85
CA LEU A 137 1.10 32.98 4.87
C LEU A 137 2.35 32.99 5.75
N ALA A 138 3.53 33.18 5.16
CA ALA A 138 4.80 33.23 5.89
C ALA A 138 4.84 34.38 6.90
N GLU A 139 4.36 35.57 6.55
CA GLU A 139 4.29 36.72 7.44
C GLU A 139 3.37 36.49 8.65
N SER A 140 2.26 35.78 8.45
CA SER A 140 1.33 35.44 9.53
C SER A 140 1.82 34.29 10.43
N THR A 141 2.78 33.48 9.96
CA THR A 141 3.26 32.30 10.67
C THR A 141 4.42 32.65 11.62
N LYS A 142 4.11 32.81 12.91
CA LYS A 142 5.11 33.17 13.94
C LYS A 142 5.79 31.99 14.62
N GLU A 143 5.21 30.80 14.52
CA GLU A 143 5.71 29.59 15.20
C GLU A 143 6.73 28.86 14.35
N SER A 144 7.89 28.51 14.93
CA SER A 144 8.90 27.71 14.25
C SER A 144 8.63 26.22 14.46
N PRO A 145 8.43 25.42 13.40
CA PRO A 145 8.30 23.97 13.53
C PRO A 145 9.58 23.31 14.05
N ARG A 146 10.71 24.03 14.07
CA ARG A 146 12.01 23.57 14.56
C ARG A 146 12.29 23.99 16.00
N ALA A 147 11.37 24.68 16.67
CA ALA A 147 11.57 25.15 18.05
C ALA A 147 11.97 24.01 19.02
N HIS A 148 11.43 22.80 18.80
CA HIS A 148 11.77 21.60 19.58
C HIS A 148 13.22 21.11 19.40
N LEU A 149 13.94 21.60 18.39
CA LEU A 149 15.34 21.26 18.12
C LEU A 149 16.32 22.23 18.81
N GLY A 150 15.83 23.27 19.49
CA GLY A 150 16.69 24.25 20.17
C GLY A 150 17.49 25.17 19.23
N VAL A 151 17.05 25.29 17.97
CA VAL A 151 17.61 26.18 16.94
C VAL A 151 16.62 27.24 16.50
#